data_AF-A0A414XQE1-F1
#
_entry.id   AF-A0A414XQE1-F1
#
_cell.length_a   1.000
_cell.length_b   1.000
_cell.length_c   1.000
_cell.angle_alpha   90.00
_cell.angle_beta   90.00
_cell.angle_gamma   90.00
#
_symmetry.space_group_name_H-M   'P 1'
#
loop_
_entity.id
_entity.type
_entity.pdbx_description
1 polymer ?
#
loop_
_entity_poly.entity_id
_entity_poly.type
_entity_poly.pdbx_seq_one_letter_code
_entity_poly.pdbx_strand_id
1 'polypeptide(L)'
;MKKLKVLGVAAIAAGMFSLTSCLDGGGNTQQLSSYAIVDYSSTMRTLIYPLGYYPLYVATIANDPTYSAGDCVLANFTVDFDSADNANASTNGFYVATGAASSPLAEYDLNYSPLDSMALDNELLLSGSESALLFSNNYKKIVVIPTFASVLTDQKNTYIMSMDSNQEPETVDGTDRVYTLCLRAQKREEGKAPTISNAMDPIAVEGGTLYSMLKGKESAAGKKIVSYRVKYPLTFNADSTKIATWGYSKISQFSIEEATN
;
A
#
# COMPACT_ATOMS: atom_id res chain seq x y z
N MET A 1 -17.20 28.14 -2.56
CA MET A 1 -16.72 27.31 -3.70
C MET A 1 -15.21 27.48 -3.85
N LYS A 2 -14.40 26.68 -3.14
CA LYS A 2 -12.94 26.61 -3.35
C LYS A 2 -12.68 25.39 -4.24
N LYS A 3 -12.00 25.63 -5.37
CA LYS A 3 -11.72 24.63 -6.41
C LYS A 3 -10.73 23.58 -5.88
N LEU A 4 -11.14 22.32 -5.91
CA LEU A 4 -10.34 21.17 -5.53
C LEU A 4 -9.21 20.98 -6.55
N LYS A 5 -7.95 21.12 -6.12
CA LYS A 5 -6.79 20.73 -6.91
C LYS A 5 -6.64 19.21 -6.79
N VAL A 6 -7.12 18.49 -7.80
CA VAL A 6 -6.74 17.09 -8.02
C VAL A 6 -5.28 17.09 -8.48
N LEU A 7 -4.36 16.79 -7.57
CA LEU A 7 -2.96 16.50 -7.89
C LEU A 7 -2.83 14.98 -8.03
N GLY A 8 -2.24 14.55 -9.14
CA GLY A 8 -2.25 13.19 -9.65
C GLY A 8 -1.71 12.17 -8.66
N VAL A 9 -2.60 11.30 -8.19
CA VAL A 9 -2.27 10.05 -7.53
C VAL A 9 -1.94 9.05 -8.65
N ALA A 10 -0.70 8.58 -8.70
CA ALA A 10 -0.35 7.44 -9.54
C ALA A 10 -1.14 6.23 -9.04
N ALA A 11 -2.14 5.82 -9.83
CA ALA A 11 -3.10 4.79 -9.46
C ALA A 11 -2.40 3.43 -9.35
N ILE A 12 -2.29 2.91 -8.12
CA ILE A 12 -2.42 1.47 -7.92
C ILE A 12 -3.90 1.18 -8.14
N ALA A 13 -4.23 0.85 -9.37
CA ALA A 13 -5.56 0.36 -9.72
C ALA A 13 -5.70 -1.08 -9.17
N ALA A 14 -5.86 -1.21 -7.85
CA ALA A 14 -6.58 -2.32 -7.27
C ALA A 14 -8.04 -1.87 -7.17
N GLY A 15 -8.74 -1.84 -8.31
CA GLY A 15 -10.11 -1.35 -8.37
C GLY A 15 -10.74 -1.58 -9.73
N MET A 16 -11.46 -2.69 -9.86
CA MET A 16 -12.39 -2.90 -10.96
C MET A 16 -13.54 -1.91 -10.76
N PHE A 17 -13.52 -0.79 -11.48
CA PHE A 17 -14.56 0.24 -11.41
C PHE A 17 -15.81 -0.25 -12.15
N SER A 18 -16.70 -0.98 -11.46
CA SER A 18 -18.05 -1.20 -11.96
C SER A 18 -18.94 -0.04 -11.53
N LEU A 19 -18.98 1.02 -12.34
CA LEU A 19 -20.05 2.00 -12.28
C LEU A 19 -21.32 1.35 -12.85
N THR A 20 -22.01 0.52 -12.07
CA THR A 20 -23.36 0.08 -12.44
C THR A 20 -24.32 1.23 -12.15
N SER A 21 -24.34 2.23 -13.02
CA SER A 21 -25.52 3.08 -13.16
C SER A 21 -26.59 2.23 -13.85
N CYS A 22 -27.31 1.41 -13.09
CA CYS A 22 -28.54 0.84 -13.60
C CYS A 22 -29.47 2.01 -13.89
N LEU A 23 -29.74 2.23 -15.18
CA LEU A 23 -30.72 3.17 -15.71
C LEU A 23 -32.14 2.67 -15.33
N ASP A 24 -32.41 2.54 -14.03
CA ASP A 24 -33.72 2.30 -13.45
C ASP A 24 -33.66 2.66 -11.95
N GLY A 25 -34.14 3.86 -11.58
CA GLY A 25 -34.45 4.20 -10.19
C GLY A 25 -33.32 4.70 -9.26
N GLY A 26 -32.73 5.88 -9.53
CA GLY A 26 -32.57 6.95 -8.54
C GLY A 26 -31.76 6.76 -7.23
N GLY A 27 -30.82 5.81 -7.13
CA GLY A 27 -29.92 5.70 -5.96
C GLY A 27 -28.49 6.10 -6.27
N ASN A 28 -27.89 6.99 -5.46
CA ASN A 28 -26.48 7.38 -5.57
C ASN A 28 -25.60 6.43 -4.73
N THR A 29 -25.34 5.23 -5.25
CA THR A 29 -24.47 4.25 -4.60
C THR A 29 -23.18 4.00 -5.38
N GLN A 30 -22.09 3.69 -4.66
CA GLN A 30 -20.79 3.38 -5.25
C GLN A 30 -20.16 2.19 -4.53
N GLN A 31 -19.78 1.16 -5.30
CA GLN A 31 -19.06 -0.01 -4.81
C GLN A 31 -17.61 0.00 -5.28
N LEU A 32 -16.66 -0.22 -4.36
CA LEU A 32 -15.22 -0.16 -4.61
C LEU A 32 -14.48 -1.25 -3.82
N SER A 33 -13.27 -1.54 -4.29
CA SER A 33 -12.28 -2.33 -3.56
C SER A 33 -11.03 -1.47 -3.42
N SER A 34 -10.40 -1.46 -2.24
CA SER A 34 -9.12 -0.75 -2.03
C SER A 34 -8.42 -1.27 -0.79
N TYR A 35 -7.08 -1.18 -0.78
CA TYR A 35 -6.32 -1.38 0.44
C TYR A 35 -6.59 -0.25 1.42
N ALA A 36 -6.75 -0.57 2.70
CA ALA A 36 -7.08 0.39 3.73
C ALA A 36 -6.32 0.09 5.03
N ILE A 37 -6.10 1.12 5.83
CA ILE A 37 -5.63 0.97 7.22
C ILE A 37 -6.85 1.04 8.15
N VAL A 38 -6.98 0.08 9.07
CA VAL A 38 -7.95 0.14 10.19
C VAL A 38 -7.35 1.03 11.28
N ASP A 39 -8.06 2.05 11.74
CA ASP A 39 -7.52 2.98 12.74
C ASP A 39 -8.62 3.74 13.48
N TYR A 40 -8.28 4.31 14.64
CA TYR A 40 -9.15 5.18 15.40
C TYR A 40 -9.13 6.63 14.88
N SER A 41 -10.33 7.20 14.73
CA SER A 41 -10.49 8.64 14.60
C SER A 41 -10.07 9.38 15.89
N SER A 42 -9.99 10.72 15.82
CA SER A 42 -9.74 11.57 17.00
C SER A 42 -10.77 11.41 18.12
N THR A 43 -11.96 10.87 17.83
CA THR A 43 -13.03 10.58 18.80
C THR A 43 -13.16 9.09 19.11
N MET A 44 -12.11 8.29 18.86
CA MET A 44 -12.04 6.84 19.15
C MET A 44 -13.06 6.00 18.38
N ARG A 45 -13.54 6.47 17.23
CA ARG A 45 -14.35 5.65 16.32
C ARG A 45 -13.41 4.86 15.43
N THR A 46 -13.55 3.53 15.38
CA THR A 46 -12.84 2.71 14.40
C THR A 46 -13.33 3.04 12.99
N LEU A 47 -12.41 3.45 12.12
CA LEU A 47 -12.63 3.73 10.71
C LEU A 47 -11.64 2.89 9.89
N ILE A 48 -11.96 2.71 8.61
CA ILE A 48 -10.97 2.29 7.63
C ILE A 48 -10.57 3.49 6.76
N TYR A 49 -9.31 3.54 6.36
CA TYR A 49 -8.72 4.62 5.56
C TYR A 49 -8.23 4.06 4.21
N PRO A 50 -9.12 3.92 3.20
CA PRO A 50 -8.76 3.33 1.93
C PRO A 50 -7.87 4.25 1.10
N LEU A 51 -6.92 3.67 0.37
CA LEU A 51 -6.06 4.40 -0.55
C LEU A 51 -6.90 5.15 -1.58
N GLY A 52 -6.70 6.47 -1.66
CA GLY A 52 -7.38 7.33 -2.63
C GLY A 52 -8.87 7.59 -2.33
N TYR A 53 -9.36 7.29 -1.12
CA TYR A 53 -10.74 7.50 -0.72
C TYR A 53 -10.87 8.25 0.60
N TYR A 54 -12.08 8.70 0.93
CA TYR A 54 -12.39 9.27 2.23
C TYR A 54 -12.39 8.19 3.33
N PRO A 55 -12.16 8.54 4.61
CA PRO A 55 -12.33 7.60 5.72
C PRO A 55 -13.75 7.03 5.74
N LEU A 56 -13.87 5.76 6.11
CA LEU A 56 -15.15 5.05 6.14
C LEU A 56 -15.43 4.45 7.51
N TYR A 57 -16.65 4.65 8.00
CA TYR A 57 -17.18 3.87 9.11
C TYR A 57 -17.90 2.64 8.56
N VAL A 58 -17.31 1.46 8.78
CA VAL A 58 -17.90 0.18 8.41
C VAL A 58 -18.18 -0.62 9.68
N ALA A 59 -19.44 -0.69 10.09
CA ALA A 59 -19.82 -1.22 11.39
C ALA A 59 -19.40 -2.69 11.59
N THR A 60 -19.41 -3.51 10.54
CA THR A 60 -18.95 -4.91 10.58
C THR A 60 -17.47 -5.01 10.92
N ILE A 61 -16.61 -4.17 10.32
CA ILE A 61 -15.17 -4.12 10.61
C ILE A 61 -14.92 -3.53 11.99
N ALA A 62 -15.63 -2.44 12.35
CA ALA A 62 -15.44 -1.74 13.62
C ALA A 62 -15.74 -2.59 14.87
N ASN A 63 -16.55 -3.64 14.74
CA ASN A 63 -16.95 -4.53 15.82
C ASN A 63 -16.37 -5.95 15.69
N ASP A 64 -15.52 -6.21 14.70
CA ASP A 64 -14.91 -7.52 14.48
C ASP A 64 -13.56 -7.60 15.25
N PRO A 65 -13.42 -8.55 16.19
CA PRO A 65 -12.21 -8.69 17.01
C PRO A 65 -10.98 -9.17 16.23
N THR A 66 -11.14 -9.51 14.95
CA THR A 66 -10.02 -9.86 14.06
C THR A 66 -9.10 -8.68 13.77
N TYR A 67 -9.62 -7.45 13.86
CA TYR A 67 -8.89 -6.25 13.46
C TYR A 67 -8.43 -5.41 14.66
N SER A 68 -7.24 -4.82 14.52
CA SER A 68 -6.65 -3.86 15.43
C SER A 68 -6.28 -2.56 14.70
N ALA A 69 -6.16 -1.47 15.46
CA ALA A 69 -5.67 -0.21 14.90
C ALA A 69 -4.22 -0.37 14.41
N GLY A 70 -3.96 0.02 13.16
CA GLY A 70 -2.70 -0.16 12.45
C GLY A 70 -2.75 -1.21 11.34
N ASP A 71 -3.71 -2.15 11.41
CA ASP A 71 -3.82 -3.25 10.45
C ASP A 71 -4.09 -2.72 9.03
N CYS A 72 -3.40 -3.30 8.04
CA CYS A 72 -3.74 -3.11 6.63
C CYS A 72 -4.63 -4.25 6.15
N VAL A 73 -5.64 -3.93 5.36
CA VAL A 73 -6.60 -4.90 4.79
C VAL A 73 -6.93 -4.56 3.34
N LEU A 74 -7.38 -5.55 2.56
CA LEU A 74 -8.09 -5.31 1.31
C LEU A 74 -9.59 -5.24 1.61
N ALA A 75 -10.19 -4.05 1.52
CA ALA A 75 -11.59 -3.81 1.84
C ALA A 75 -12.44 -3.73 0.56
N ASN A 76 -13.59 -4.39 0.58
CA ASN A 76 -14.66 -4.21 -0.41
C ASN A 76 -15.81 -3.49 0.29
N PHE A 77 -16.21 -2.33 -0.23
CA PHE A 77 -17.19 -1.47 0.42
C PHE A 77 -18.15 -0.81 -0.58
N THR A 78 -19.33 -0.50 -0.09
CA THR A 78 -20.37 0.24 -0.79
C THR A 78 -20.80 1.44 0.05
N VAL A 79 -20.81 2.63 -0.56
CA VAL A 79 -21.33 3.86 0.03
C VAL A 79 -22.66 4.19 -0.62
N ASP A 80 -23.68 4.43 0.21
CA ASP A 80 -24.94 5.06 -0.21
C ASP A 80 -24.90 6.54 0.18
N PHE A 81 -24.70 7.41 -0.81
CA PHE A 81 -24.54 8.84 -0.59
C PHE A 81 -25.86 9.54 -0.21
N ASP A 82 -27.01 8.93 -0.49
CA ASP A 82 -28.32 9.51 -0.21
C ASP A 82 -28.85 9.13 1.19
N SER A 83 -28.15 8.22 1.88
CA SER A 83 -28.52 7.79 3.23
C SER A 83 -28.47 8.93 4.26
N ALA A 84 -29.39 8.91 5.23
CA ALA A 84 -29.44 9.91 6.30
C ALA A 84 -28.15 9.96 7.13
N ASP A 85 -27.47 8.81 7.28
CA ASP A 85 -26.18 8.70 7.97
C ASP A 85 -25.06 9.48 7.24
N ASN A 86 -25.18 9.64 5.93
CA ASN A 86 -24.21 10.35 5.08
C ASN A 86 -24.59 11.80 4.77
N ALA A 87 -25.75 12.29 5.23
CA ALA A 87 -26.19 13.67 5.02
C ALA A 87 -25.19 14.71 5.59
N ASN A 88 -24.44 14.34 6.65
CA ASN A 88 -23.45 15.20 7.31
C ASN A 88 -22.02 14.68 7.17
N ALA A 89 -21.71 13.87 6.15
CA ALA A 89 -20.39 13.23 5.98
C ALA A 89 -19.22 14.24 5.99
N SER A 90 -19.40 15.43 5.41
CA SER A 90 -18.39 16.49 5.39
C SER A 90 -18.02 17.03 6.78
N THR A 91 -19.00 17.11 7.69
CA THR A 91 -18.78 17.51 9.09
C THR A 91 -18.29 16.34 9.93
N ASN A 92 -18.77 15.13 9.65
CA ASN A 92 -18.34 13.91 10.35
C ASN A 92 -16.88 13.55 10.03
N GLY A 93 -16.39 13.91 8.84
CA GLY A 93 -15.06 13.56 8.36
C GLY A 93 -14.95 12.12 7.82
N PHE A 94 -16.07 11.42 7.66
CA PHE A 94 -16.14 10.07 7.11
C PHE A 94 -17.52 9.79 6.48
N TYR A 95 -17.58 8.79 5.61
CA TYR A 95 -18.83 8.20 5.13
C TYR A 95 -19.14 6.91 5.88
N VAL A 96 -20.41 6.65 6.16
CA VAL A 96 -20.90 5.34 6.57
C VAL A 96 -21.00 4.45 5.33
N ALA A 97 -20.46 3.24 5.43
CA ALA A 97 -20.42 2.27 4.36
C ALA A 97 -20.75 0.86 4.85
N THR A 98 -21.20 0.01 3.94
CA THR A 98 -21.33 -1.43 4.17
C THR A 98 -20.21 -2.16 3.44
N GLY A 99 -19.74 -3.29 3.97
CA GLY A 99 -18.63 -4.00 3.36
C GLY A 99 -18.01 -5.07 4.24
N ALA A 100 -16.93 -5.63 3.72
CA ALA A 100 -16.08 -6.62 4.38
C ALA A 100 -14.61 -6.38 4.02
N ALA A 101 -13.71 -6.93 4.82
CA ALA A 101 -12.28 -6.84 4.62
C ALA A 101 -11.65 -8.25 4.59
N SER A 102 -10.48 -8.36 3.95
CA SER A 102 -9.60 -9.52 4.12
C SER A 102 -9.09 -9.61 5.56
N SER A 103 -8.48 -10.73 5.93
CA SER A 103 -7.59 -10.76 7.10
C SER A 103 -6.50 -9.69 7.00
N PRO A 104 -5.95 -9.22 8.14
CA PRO A 104 -4.82 -8.31 8.16
C PRO A 104 -3.65 -8.81 7.32
N LEU A 105 -3.02 -7.92 6.56
CA LEU A 105 -1.80 -8.21 5.82
C LEU A 105 -0.66 -8.49 6.81
N ALA A 106 0.28 -9.35 6.43
CA ALA A 106 1.48 -9.58 7.23
C ALA A 106 2.29 -8.29 7.34
N GLU A 107 2.70 -7.94 8.57
CA GLU A 107 3.43 -6.72 8.86
C GLU A 107 4.95 -6.94 8.91
N TYR A 108 5.69 -5.98 8.36
CA TYR A 108 7.16 -5.95 8.36
C TYR A 108 7.67 -4.55 8.69
N ASP A 109 8.87 -4.48 9.26
CA ASP A 109 9.58 -3.23 9.44
C ASP A 109 10.28 -2.76 8.15
N LEU A 110 10.51 -1.46 8.04
CA LEU A 110 11.44 -0.90 7.07
C LEU A 110 12.84 -0.78 7.67
N ASN A 111 13.79 -1.52 7.10
CA ASN A 111 15.16 -1.57 7.59
C ASN A 111 16.05 -0.52 6.92
N TYR A 112 16.79 0.26 7.72
CA TYR A 112 17.75 1.26 7.20
C TYR A 112 19.19 0.72 7.06
N SER A 113 19.35 -0.59 7.17
CA SER A 113 20.59 -1.32 6.94
C SER A 113 20.47 -2.07 5.60
N PRO A 114 20.90 -1.47 4.48
CA PRO A 114 20.79 -2.13 3.18
C PRO A 114 21.65 -3.40 3.15
N LEU A 115 21.11 -4.44 2.53
CA LEU A 115 21.83 -5.70 2.31
C LEU A 115 22.71 -5.60 1.06
N ASP A 116 23.81 -6.36 1.05
CA ASP A 116 24.63 -6.53 -0.15
C ASP A 116 23.94 -7.45 -1.18
N SER A 117 24.68 -7.82 -2.23
CA SER A 117 24.16 -8.71 -3.29
C SER A 117 24.27 -10.20 -2.97
N MET A 118 24.80 -10.61 -1.82
CA MET A 118 24.84 -12.02 -1.44
C MET A 118 23.42 -12.54 -1.28
N ALA A 119 23.15 -13.72 -1.83
CA ALA A 119 21.85 -14.33 -1.72
C ALA A 119 21.55 -14.70 -0.25
N LEU A 120 20.32 -14.46 0.19
CA LEU A 120 19.85 -14.93 1.50
C LEU A 120 19.55 -16.42 1.45
N ASP A 121 19.55 -17.07 2.62
CA ASP A 121 19.07 -18.45 2.73
C ASP A 121 17.62 -18.55 2.24
N ASN A 122 17.36 -19.51 1.35
CA ASN A 122 16.04 -19.72 0.74
C ASN A 122 15.47 -18.47 0.03
N GLU A 123 16.32 -17.61 -0.51
CA GLU A 123 15.89 -16.41 -1.22
C GLU A 123 15.08 -16.74 -2.49
N LEU A 124 14.05 -15.92 -2.73
CA LEU A 124 13.16 -16.03 -3.88
C LEU A 124 13.39 -14.86 -4.84
N LEU A 125 13.32 -15.16 -6.13
CA LEU A 125 13.22 -14.16 -7.19
C LEU A 125 11.79 -13.66 -7.28
N LEU A 126 11.62 -12.36 -7.53
CA LEU A 126 10.34 -11.70 -7.72
C LEU A 126 10.16 -11.31 -9.19
N SER A 127 8.92 -11.19 -9.63
CA SER A 127 8.54 -10.69 -10.95
C SER A 127 7.97 -9.26 -10.92
N GLY A 128 7.81 -8.67 -9.74
CA GLY A 128 7.13 -7.38 -9.53
C GLY A 128 7.03 -7.02 -8.05
N SER A 129 6.88 -5.73 -7.77
CA SER A 129 6.82 -5.18 -6.41
C SER A 129 6.13 -3.82 -6.36
N GLU A 130 4.94 -3.72 -6.94
CA GLU A 130 4.17 -2.46 -6.94
C GLU A 130 3.78 -2.06 -5.50
N SER A 131 3.83 -0.77 -5.17
CA SER A 131 3.57 -0.31 -3.79
C SER A 131 3.08 1.12 -3.69
N ALA A 132 2.32 1.41 -2.63
CA ALA A 132 1.89 2.77 -2.28
C ALA A 132 1.99 3.00 -0.78
N LEU A 133 2.24 4.25 -0.41
CA LEU A 133 2.15 4.71 0.97
C LEU A 133 0.70 5.10 1.29
N LEU A 134 0.09 4.39 2.24
CA LEU A 134 -1.23 4.65 2.79
C LEU A 134 -1.10 5.53 4.05
N PHE A 135 -2.16 6.30 4.30
CA PHE A 135 -2.25 7.23 5.41
C PHE A 135 -3.54 6.97 6.18
N SER A 136 -3.43 6.85 7.50
CA SER A 136 -4.57 6.93 8.42
C SER A 136 -4.38 8.11 9.38
N ASN A 137 -5.22 8.18 10.41
CA ASN A 137 -5.11 9.21 11.43
C ASN A 137 -3.78 9.12 12.20
N ASN A 138 -3.38 7.90 12.58
CA ASN A 138 -2.23 7.64 13.46
C ASN A 138 -1.09 6.88 12.76
N TYR A 139 -1.34 6.23 11.62
CA TYR A 139 -0.38 5.34 10.97
C TYR A 139 -0.08 5.75 9.53
N LYS A 140 1.10 5.34 9.08
CA LYS A 140 1.50 5.35 7.67
C LYS A 140 2.09 4.00 7.35
N LYS A 141 1.55 3.32 6.34
CA LYS A 141 1.95 1.96 5.96
C LYS A 141 2.20 1.90 4.47
N ILE A 142 3.29 1.28 4.05
CA ILE A 142 3.51 0.95 2.64
C ILE A 142 2.83 -0.39 2.41
N VAL A 143 1.79 -0.42 1.59
CA VAL A 143 1.30 -1.69 1.05
C VAL A 143 2.11 -1.99 -0.20
N VAL A 144 2.79 -3.13 -0.20
CA VAL A 144 3.58 -3.62 -1.34
C VAL A 144 3.07 -4.99 -1.77
N ILE A 145 3.03 -5.21 -3.07
CA ILE A 145 2.52 -6.43 -3.71
C ILE A 145 3.70 -7.12 -4.40
N PRO A 146 4.51 -7.91 -3.67
CA PRO A 146 5.46 -8.81 -4.29
C PRO A 146 4.72 -9.80 -5.18
N THR A 147 5.18 -9.95 -6.42
CA THR A 147 4.68 -10.96 -7.35
C THR A 147 5.76 -12.00 -7.61
N PHE A 148 5.34 -13.24 -7.81
CA PHE A 148 6.21 -14.37 -8.12
C PHE A 148 5.78 -14.99 -9.46
N ALA A 149 6.75 -15.39 -10.28
CA ALA A 149 6.44 -16.13 -11.51
C ALA A 149 5.64 -17.41 -11.20
N SER A 150 6.02 -18.11 -10.13
CA SER A 150 5.27 -19.23 -9.58
C SER A 150 5.54 -19.42 -8.08
N VAL A 151 4.56 -19.97 -7.38
CA VAL A 151 4.66 -20.49 -6.00
C VAL A 151 3.90 -21.80 -5.89
N LEU A 152 4.14 -22.57 -4.83
CA LEU A 152 3.28 -23.71 -4.47
C LEU A 152 2.07 -23.24 -3.65
N THR A 153 0.98 -24.02 -3.71
CA THR A 153 -0.17 -23.82 -2.82
C THR A 153 0.27 -23.98 -1.38
N ASP A 154 -0.22 -23.11 -0.49
CA ASP A 154 0.17 -23.03 0.92
C ASP A 154 1.63 -22.62 1.20
N GLN A 155 2.42 -22.24 0.19
CA GLN A 155 3.76 -21.67 0.42
C GLN A 155 3.65 -20.42 1.32
N LYS A 156 4.62 -20.24 2.23
CA LYS A 156 4.73 -19.05 3.09
C LYS A 156 6.09 -18.41 2.92
N ASN A 157 6.08 -17.08 2.81
CA ASN A 157 7.26 -16.27 2.62
C ASN A 157 7.42 -15.30 3.79
N THR A 158 8.65 -14.84 3.98
CA THR A 158 8.98 -13.71 4.85
C THR A 158 9.78 -12.69 4.06
N TYR A 159 9.68 -11.42 4.43
CA TYR A 159 10.20 -10.32 3.63
C TYR A 159 11.13 -9.41 4.43
N ILE A 160 12.09 -8.84 3.73
CA ILE A 160 12.93 -7.76 4.22
C ILE A 160 12.78 -6.60 3.25
N MET A 161 12.12 -5.54 3.70
CA MET A 161 12.12 -4.25 3.02
C MET A 161 13.24 -3.39 3.62
N SER A 162 14.09 -2.82 2.77
CA SER A 162 15.23 -2.01 3.20
C SER A 162 15.46 -0.79 2.33
N MET A 163 16.16 0.19 2.88
CA MET A 163 16.55 1.42 2.20
C MET A 163 17.92 1.89 2.70
N ASP A 164 18.79 2.31 1.78
CA ASP A 164 19.94 3.13 2.16
C ASP A 164 19.44 4.55 2.49
N SER A 165 19.52 4.93 3.76
CA SER A 165 19.11 6.26 4.24
C SER A 165 20.02 7.39 3.74
N ASN A 166 21.25 7.09 3.32
CA ASN A 166 22.21 8.04 2.79
C ASN A 166 22.14 8.19 1.26
N GLN A 167 21.26 7.45 0.58
CA GLN A 167 21.12 7.59 -0.87
C GLN A 167 20.68 9.01 -1.24
N GLU A 168 21.25 9.51 -2.33
CA GLU A 168 20.72 10.67 -3.05
C GLU A 168 19.75 10.16 -4.13
N PRO A 169 18.57 10.80 -4.28
CA PRO A 169 17.59 10.34 -5.25
C PRO A 169 18.01 10.72 -6.68
N GLU A 170 17.61 9.93 -7.66
CA GLU A 170 18.03 10.06 -9.06
C GLU A 170 16.85 10.37 -9.99
N THR A 171 17.12 10.76 -11.24
CA THR A 171 16.07 10.90 -12.26
C THR A 171 15.79 9.54 -12.90
N VAL A 172 14.55 9.09 -12.87
CA VAL A 172 14.09 7.81 -13.47
C VAL A 172 12.92 8.10 -14.40
N ASP A 173 13.04 7.67 -15.66
CA ASP A 173 11.98 7.82 -16.67
C ASP A 173 11.39 9.25 -16.77
N GLY A 174 12.26 10.26 -16.65
CA GLY A 174 11.89 11.67 -16.69
C GLY A 174 11.27 12.24 -15.41
N THR A 175 11.12 11.42 -14.36
CA THR A 175 10.72 11.89 -13.03
C THR A 175 11.97 12.16 -12.19
N ASP A 176 12.12 13.39 -11.72
CA ASP A 176 13.24 13.78 -10.87
C ASP A 176 13.08 13.26 -9.43
N ARG A 177 14.22 13.05 -8.77
CA ARG A 177 14.33 12.74 -7.34
C ARG A 177 13.50 11.51 -6.92
N VAL A 178 13.75 10.40 -7.59
CA VAL A 178 13.18 9.09 -7.26
C VAL A 178 14.12 8.35 -6.31
N TYR A 179 13.61 8.03 -5.11
CA TYR A 179 14.28 7.15 -4.16
C TYR A 179 14.05 5.68 -4.53
N THR A 180 15.00 4.80 -4.18
CA THR A 180 14.88 3.37 -4.40
C THR A 180 14.93 2.61 -3.08
N LEU A 181 13.84 1.90 -2.77
CA LEU A 181 13.75 0.91 -1.70
C LEU A 181 14.02 -0.48 -2.28
N CYS A 182 14.33 -1.46 -1.43
CA CYS A 182 14.67 -2.82 -1.82
C CYS A 182 13.80 -3.83 -1.08
N LEU A 183 13.07 -4.67 -1.81
CA LEU A 183 12.30 -5.79 -1.26
C LEU A 183 12.98 -7.11 -1.63
N ARG A 184 13.23 -7.95 -0.62
CA ARG A 184 13.74 -9.31 -0.77
C ARG A 184 12.83 -10.28 -0.02
N ALA A 185 12.74 -11.52 -0.48
CA ALA A 185 11.87 -12.54 0.08
C ALA A 185 12.63 -13.83 0.37
N GLN A 186 12.33 -14.47 1.49
CA GLN A 186 12.81 -15.81 1.85
C GLN A 186 11.62 -16.76 2.00
N LYS A 187 11.74 -17.94 1.40
CA LYS A 187 10.75 -19.00 1.58
C LYS A 187 10.86 -19.56 3.00
N ARG A 188 9.75 -19.55 3.74
CA ARG A 188 9.66 -20.09 5.11
C ARG A 188 9.02 -21.48 5.13
N GLU A 189 7.99 -21.68 4.32
CA GLU A 189 7.30 -22.96 4.18
C GLU A 189 7.20 -23.33 2.71
N GLU A 190 7.49 -24.59 2.38
CA GLU A 190 7.54 -25.06 0.98
C GLU A 190 6.18 -25.00 0.28
N GLY A 191 5.10 -25.33 0.99
CA GLY A 191 3.81 -25.57 0.38
C GLY A 191 3.74 -26.92 -0.32
N LYS A 192 2.74 -27.10 -1.18
CA LYS A 192 2.47 -28.33 -1.94
C LYS A 192 1.80 -28.03 -3.28
N ALA A 193 1.76 -29.02 -4.16
CA ALA A 193 1.02 -28.93 -5.41
C ALA A 193 -0.48 -28.60 -5.16
N PRO A 194 -1.15 -27.87 -6.08
CA PRO A 194 -0.66 -27.41 -7.38
C PRO A 194 0.21 -26.14 -7.30
N THR A 195 0.94 -25.88 -8.39
CA THR A 195 1.66 -24.61 -8.61
C THR A 195 0.68 -23.51 -9.00
N ILE A 196 0.86 -22.32 -8.42
CA ILE A 196 0.11 -21.10 -8.72
C ILE A 196 1.04 -20.17 -9.50
N SER A 197 0.67 -19.80 -10.72
CA SER A 197 1.42 -18.86 -11.56
C SER A 197 1.04 -17.42 -11.29
N ASN A 198 1.99 -16.48 -11.44
CA ASN A 198 1.78 -15.03 -11.24
C ASN A 198 1.13 -14.70 -9.87
N ALA A 199 1.57 -15.40 -8.82
CA ALA A 199 1.02 -15.22 -7.49
C ALA A 199 1.40 -13.86 -6.91
N MET A 200 0.47 -13.26 -6.18
CA MET A 200 0.64 -12.01 -5.44
C MET A 200 0.54 -12.30 -3.94
N ASP A 201 1.38 -11.65 -3.14
CA ASP A 201 1.37 -11.80 -1.69
C ASP A 201 1.42 -10.42 -1.02
N PRO A 202 0.31 -9.67 -0.95
CA PRO A 202 0.29 -8.32 -0.41
C PRO A 202 0.72 -8.29 1.05
N ILE A 203 1.65 -7.38 1.38
CA ILE A 203 2.16 -7.18 2.74
C ILE A 203 2.12 -5.70 3.13
N ALA A 204 2.16 -5.43 4.43
CA ALA A 204 2.27 -4.10 4.99
C ALA A 204 3.66 -3.85 5.56
N VAL A 205 4.25 -2.71 5.25
CA VAL A 205 5.54 -2.27 5.78
C VAL A 205 5.37 -0.96 6.55
N GLU A 206 6.01 -0.83 7.70
CA GLU A 206 6.00 0.42 8.47
C GLU A 206 6.52 1.61 7.65
N GLY A 207 5.72 2.69 7.57
CA GLY A 207 5.99 3.84 6.71
C GLY A 207 6.19 5.17 7.45
N GLY A 208 5.99 5.23 8.77
CA GLY A 208 6.03 6.47 9.54
C GLY A 208 7.40 7.14 9.56
N THR A 209 8.46 6.36 9.81
CA THR A 209 9.84 6.86 9.83
C THR A 209 10.32 7.25 8.43
N LEU A 210 9.94 6.47 7.40
CA LEU A 210 10.25 6.77 6.00
C LEU A 210 9.65 8.11 5.59
N TYR A 211 8.35 8.28 5.86
CA TYR A 211 7.63 9.51 5.56
C TYR A 211 8.33 10.71 6.19
N SER A 212 8.66 10.61 7.49
CA SER A 212 9.29 11.71 8.22
C SER A 212 10.67 12.07 7.65
N MET A 213 11.49 11.06 7.35
CA MET A 213 12.81 11.24 6.74
C MET A 213 12.71 11.90 5.36
N LEU A 214 11.89 11.35 4.46
CA LEU A 214 11.79 11.83 3.09
C LEU A 214 11.07 13.17 2.99
N LYS A 215 10.08 13.44 3.86
CA LYS A 215 9.49 14.77 4.02
C LYS A 215 10.58 15.80 4.35
N GLY A 216 11.46 15.49 5.30
CA GLY A 216 12.57 16.39 5.66
C GLY A 216 13.49 16.69 4.48
N LYS A 217 13.96 15.66 3.77
CA LYS A 217 14.84 15.81 2.60
C LYS A 217 14.18 16.56 1.44
N GLU A 218 12.96 16.18 1.08
CA GLU A 218 12.27 16.74 -0.09
C GLU A 218 11.73 18.15 0.15
N SER A 219 11.23 18.45 1.36
CA SER A 219 10.83 19.81 1.70
C SER A 219 12.02 20.78 1.72
N ALA A 220 13.19 20.36 2.22
CA ALA A 220 14.43 21.12 2.14
C ALA A 220 14.89 21.35 0.69
N ALA A 221 14.59 20.40 -0.21
CA ALA A 221 14.80 20.54 -1.65
C ALA A 221 13.68 21.32 -2.37
N GLY A 222 12.74 21.94 -1.64
CA GLY A 222 11.65 22.74 -2.19
C GLY A 222 10.57 21.93 -2.92
N LYS A 223 10.46 20.63 -2.63
CA LYS A 223 9.46 19.73 -3.23
C LYS A 223 8.23 19.58 -2.33
N LYS A 224 7.14 19.13 -2.93
CA LYS A 224 5.81 18.91 -2.29
C LYS A 224 5.36 17.46 -2.32
N ILE A 225 6.09 16.63 -3.05
CA ILE A 225 5.85 15.22 -3.22
C ILE A 225 7.17 14.49 -3.02
N VAL A 226 7.07 13.23 -2.61
CA VAL A 226 8.16 12.26 -2.65
C VAL A 226 7.84 11.28 -3.78
N SER A 227 8.86 10.92 -4.57
CA SER A 227 8.79 9.85 -5.56
C SER A 227 9.69 8.71 -5.13
N TYR A 228 9.21 7.47 -5.21
CA TYR A 228 10.02 6.29 -4.92
C TYR A 228 9.66 5.11 -5.81
N ARG A 229 10.57 4.15 -5.92
CA ARG A 229 10.35 2.83 -6.55
C ARG A 229 10.90 1.72 -5.66
N VAL A 230 10.50 0.49 -5.91
CA VAL A 230 10.98 -0.70 -5.20
C VAL A 230 11.76 -1.59 -6.15
N LYS A 231 13.04 -1.82 -5.85
CA LYS A 231 13.86 -2.82 -6.54
C LYS A 231 13.72 -4.19 -5.89
N TYR A 232 13.88 -5.25 -6.67
CA TYR A 232 13.76 -6.64 -6.20
C TYR A 232 14.68 -7.59 -6.98
N PRO A 233 15.12 -8.72 -6.40
CA PRO A 233 15.91 -9.73 -7.10
C PRO A 233 15.13 -10.31 -8.30
N LEU A 234 15.69 -10.18 -9.50
CA LEU A 234 15.07 -10.69 -10.73
C LEU A 234 15.76 -11.95 -11.25
N THR A 235 17.09 -12.01 -11.16
CA THR A 235 17.85 -13.22 -11.47
C THR A 235 18.99 -13.42 -10.49
N PHE A 236 19.31 -14.68 -10.22
CA PHE A 236 20.56 -15.07 -9.57
C PHE A 236 21.71 -15.17 -10.58
N ASN A 237 22.95 -15.20 -10.06
CA ASN A 237 24.11 -15.63 -10.83
C ASN A 237 24.11 -17.16 -11.04
N ALA A 238 25.10 -17.69 -11.76
CA ALA A 238 25.11 -19.08 -12.23
C ALA A 238 25.03 -20.14 -11.11
N ASP A 239 25.52 -19.83 -9.90
CA ASP A 239 25.54 -20.73 -8.75
C ASP A 239 24.56 -20.33 -7.63
N SER A 240 23.70 -19.34 -7.88
CA SER A 240 22.71 -18.83 -6.92
C SER A 240 23.28 -18.30 -5.60
N THR A 241 24.54 -17.89 -5.58
CA THR A 241 25.16 -17.28 -4.39
C THR A 241 24.96 -15.76 -4.31
N LYS A 242 24.57 -15.12 -5.42
CA LYS A 242 24.38 -13.67 -5.52
C LYS A 242 23.21 -13.28 -6.41
N ILE A 243 22.62 -12.13 -6.12
CA ILE A 243 21.69 -11.46 -7.04
C ILE A 243 22.49 -10.89 -8.22
N ALA A 244 22.18 -11.35 -9.42
CA ALA A 244 22.84 -10.91 -10.65
C ALA A 244 22.13 -9.70 -11.28
N THR A 245 20.80 -9.70 -11.31
CA THR A 245 20.01 -8.59 -11.86
C THR A 245 18.83 -8.24 -10.96
N TRP A 246 18.40 -6.98 -11.05
CA TRP A 246 17.33 -6.41 -10.25
C TRP A 246 16.20 -5.93 -11.17
N GLY A 247 14.95 -6.23 -10.80
CA GLY A 247 13.76 -5.59 -11.35
C GLY A 247 13.40 -4.35 -10.55
N TYR A 248 12.53 -3.50 -11.11
CA TYR A 248 12.07 -2.26 -10.48
C TYR A 248 10.57 -2.11 -10.69
N SER A 249 9.85 -1.71 -9.64
CA SER A 249 8.46 -1.30 -9.74
C SER A 249 8.33 -0.01 -10.55
N LYS A 250 7.09 0.34 -10.89
CA LYS A 250 6.77 1.71 -11.29
C LYS A 250 7.06 2.70 -10.16
N ILE A 251 7.14 3.97 -10.52
CA ILE A 251 7.28 5.07 -9.57
C ILE A 251 5.95 5.25 -8.82
N SER A 252 6.04 5.25 -7.50
CA SER A 252 4.98 5.59 -6.57
C SER A 252 5.24 6.96 -5.95
N GLN A 253 4.18 7.70 -5.66
CA GLN A 253 4.27 9.07 -5.19
C GLN A 253 3.32 9.33 -4.03
N PHE A 254 3.75 10.15 -3.08
CA PHE A 254 2.90 10.65 -2.00
C PHE A 254 3.16 12.12 -1.71
N SER A 255 2.11 12.81 -1.27
CA SER A 255 2.19 14.21 -0.83
C SER A 255 2.91 14.31 0.51
N ILE A 256 3.71 15.37 0.67
CA ILE A 256 4.29 15.78 1.96
C ILE A 256 3.71 17.12 2.46
N GLU A 257 2.72 17.66 1.75
CA GLU A 257 1.91 18.78 2.23
C GLU A 257 0.89 18.25 3.24
N GLU A 258 0.99 18.72 4.48
CA GLU A 258 -0.04 18.52 5.51
C GLU A 258 -1.07 19.65 5.42
N ALA A 259 -2.33 19.35 5.73
CA ALA A 259 -3.37 20.36 5.79
C ALA A 259 -3.00 21.39 6.87
N THR A 260 -2.76 22.65 6.46
CA THR A 260 -2.75 23.77 7.39
C THR A 260 -4.18 23.99 7.86
N ASN A 261 -4.45 23.67 9.12
CA ASN A 261 -5.69 24.06 9.80
C ASN A 261 -5.86 25.58 9.80
#